data_AF-A0A6I2GKN4-F1
#
_entry.id   AF-A0A6I2GKN4-F1
#
_cell.length_a   1.000
_cell.length_b   1.000
_cell.length_c   1.000
_cell.angle_alpha   90.00
_cell.angle_beta   90.00
_cell.angle_gamma   90.00
#
_symmetry.space_group_name_H-M   'P 1'
#
loop_
_entity.id
_entity.type
_entity.pdbx_description
1 polymer ?
#
loop_
_entity_poly.entity_id
_entity_poly.type
_entity_poly.pdbx_seq_one_letter_code
_entity_poly.pdbx_strand_id
1 'polypeptide(L)'
;MKKRYKKLKLTLLASLVGTSLVLPQVTIQAQTDEAAMEACPIMVGGEVIDTESTLYPTISYELIDANLPADRVKIDASTLFSDDWAISDGDHEANAYYQNLLELETYRDYSIWPMYILTYDSGDLAVLAPINMSEDLLEFYSVIELLDAQNEDLYHKLISDYMHAFSDDLDEIYHLSKGFPTSIFADGKANLQRAEAIFTNIPEDDENYEQALSLMDQISFKYFVLEGRYNNACGADLYYDYFVYDNVEDQERASELVDFIDASLQKMPLDLQQRLFDIRVIRHDELTDRTEDENLMAKAYSERILYFSDQMEDDPTWVYFMVGQILDLSTYMPKDTFYEEYTSYSLADEWQTIHNNEWLDEANEDAWTNDSFNSFSFAYAAYALQKYDDAQPSDFGHENMDLTERPETEAYFDDLFNRLSFN
;
A
#
# COMPACT_ATOMS: atom_id res chain seq x y z
N MET A 1 -19.42 -10.79 21.71
CA MET A 1 -20.47 -10.00 21.05
C MET A 1 -19.84 -8.68 20.61
N LYS A 2 -19.57 -8.58 19.30
CA LYS A 2 -18.81 -7.51 18.63
C LYS A 2 -19.64 -6.22 18.55
N LYS A 3 -19.06 -5.06 18.84
CA LYS A 3 -19.69 -3.76 18.56
C LYS A 3 -18.87 -3.02 17.52
N ARG A 4 -19.17 -3.26 16.24
CA ARG A 4 -18.79 -2.37 15.15
C ARG A 4 -19.54 -1.05 15.31
N TYR A 5 -18.85 0.08 15.47
CA TYR A 5 -19.48 1.38 15.33
C TYR A 5 -19.75 1.64 13.83
N LYS A 6 -20.87 1.13 13.32
CA LYS A 6 -21.40 1.55 12.02
C LYS A 6 -21.87 3.00 12.15
N LYS A 7 -21.30 3.91 11.36
CA LYS A 7 -22.05 5.09 10.91
C LYS A 7 -23.34 4.60 10.25
N LEU A 8 -24.45 5.15 10.73
CA LEU A 8 -25.82 4.81 10.37
C LEU A 8 -26.04 4.85 8.84
N LYS A 9 -26.23 3.69 8.18
CA LYS A 9 -26.99 3.65 6.92
C LYS A 9 -28.46 3.87 7.27
N LEU A 10 -28.97 5.08 7.03
CA LEU A 10 -30.39 5.38 7.12
C LEU A 10 -31.10 4.71 5.93
N THR A 11 -31.46 3.43 6.08
CA THR A 11 -32.34 2.76 5.12
C THR A 11 -33.76 3.27 5.34
N LEU A 12 -34.17 4.27 4.57
CA LEU A 12 -35.56 4.73 4.57
C LEU A 12 -36.43 3.68 3.86
N LEU A 13 -37.06 2.81 4.65
CA LEU A 13 -38.17 1.98 4.20
C LEU A 13 -39.34 2.90 3.83
N ALA A 14 -39.57 3.06 2.53
CA ALA A 14 -40.79 3.66 2.02
C ALA A 14 -41.99 2.80 2.43
N SER A 15 -42.78 3.30 3.38
CA SER A 15 -44.17 2.92 3.51
C SER A 15 -45.04 4.15 3.22
N LEU A 16 -45.84 4.04 2.16
CA LEU A 16 -46.87 5.00 1.80
C LEU A 16 -47.87 5.14 2.96
N VAL A 17 -48.06 6.37 3.48
CA VAL A 17 -49.38 7.03 3.62
C VAL A 17 -49.13 8.54 3.66
N GLY A 18 -49.82 9.29 2.80
CA GLY A 18 -49.56 10.70 2.57
C GLY A 18 -49.98 11.65 3.68
N THR A 19 -49.35 12.81 3.70
CA THR A 19 -50.03 14.11 3.52
C THR A 19 -48.97 15.18 3.25
N SER A 20 -49.30 16.02 2.28
CA SER A 20 -48.52 17.13 1.77
C SER A 20 -48.11 18.13 2.84
N LEU A 21 -46.83 18.45 2.95
CA LEU A 21 -46.37 19.79 3.30
C LEU A 21 -45.12 20.10 2.46
N VAL A 22 -45.31 21.05 1.55
CA VAL A 22 -44.32 21.58 0.61
C VAL A 22 -43.27 22.36 1.39
N LEU A 23 -42.00 21.95 1.28
CA LEU A 23 -40.85 22.80 1.59
C LEU A 23 -40.01 22.96 0.31
N PRO A 24 -39.37 24.11 0.12
CA PRO A 24 -38.95 24.59 -1.19
C PRO A 24 -37.84 23.69 -1.75
N GLN A 25 -38.03 23.26 -2.99
CA GLN A 25 -36.99 22.65 -3.81
C GLN A 25 -35.83 23.65 -3.95
N VAL A 26 -34.75 23.42 -3.22
CA VAL A 26 -33.43 23.77 -3.72
C VAL A 26 -33.12 22.68 -4.73
N THR A 27 -33.38 22.98 -5.99
CA THR A 27 -32.93 22.17 -7.12
C THR A 27 -31.41 22.28 -7.11
N ILE A 28 -30.72 21.36 -6.42
CA ILE A 28 -29.35 21.04 -6.77
C ILE A 28 -29.48 20.43 -8.16
N GLN A 29 -29.15 21.20 -9.20
CA GLN A 29 -28.88 20.63 -10.49
C GLN A 29 -27.77 19.62 -10.24
N ALA A 30 -28.11 18.33 -10.29
CA ALA A 30 -27.14 17.31 -10.61
C ALA A 30 -26.53 17.76 -11.93
N GLN A 31 -25.32 18.30 -11.90
CA GLN A 31 -24.43 18.15 -13.02
C GLN A 31 -24.26 16.65 -13.17
N THR A 32 -25.00 16.10 -14.13
CA THR A 32 -24.63 14.86 -14.80
C THR A 32 -23.30 15.13 -15.48
N ASP A 33 -22.22 15.08 -14.71
CA ASP A 33 -20.92 14.82 -15.29
C ASP A 33 -20.89 13.32 -15.55
N GLU A 34 -21.34 12.93 -16.74
CA GLU A 34 -20.95 11.70 -17.44
C GLU A 34 -19.44 11.77 -17.76
N ALA A 35 -18.61 12.06 -16.77
CA ALA A 35 -17.21 11.66 -16.82
C ALA A 35 -17.20 10.24 -16.27
N ALA A 36 -17.37 9.26 -17.18
CA ALA A 36 -16.68 7.99 -16.98
C ALA A 36 -15.24 8.40 -16.69
N MET A 37 -14.79 8.28 -15.44
CA MET A 37 -13.40 8.59 -15.12
C MET A 37 -12.57 7.68 -16.01
N GLU A 38 -11.84 8.30 -16.94
CA GLU A 38 -10.83 7.64 -17.73
C GLU A 38 -9.88 6.94 -16.74
N ALA A 39 -9.45 5.72 -17.08
CA ALA A 39 -8.53 4.93 -16.27
C ALA A 39 -7.40 5.81 -15.73
N CYS A 40 -7.00 5.62 -14.46
CA CYS A 40 -5.87 6.36 -13.87
C CYS A 40 -4.62 6.14 -14.74
N PRO A 41 -4.24 7.09 -15.61
CA PRO A 41 -3.19 6.84 -16.58
C PRO A 41 -1.86 6.85 -15.84
N ILE A 42 -1.00 5.90 -16.16
CA ILE A 42 0.38 5.91 -15.67
C ILE A 42 1.25 6.58 -16.71
N MET A 43 2.04 7.55 -16.25
CA MET A 43 2.94 8.36 -17.07
C MET A 43 4.38 7.96 -16.76
N VAL A 44 5.12 7.53 -17.77
CA VAL A 44 6.58 7.28 -17.70
C VAL A 44 7.26 8.18 -18.73
N GLY A 45 8.24 8.97 -18.32
CA GLY A 45 8.95 9.92 -19.21
C GLY A 45 8.04 10.95 -19.87
N GLY A 46 6.84 11.19 -19.32
CA GLY A 46 5.82 12.05 -19.91
C GLY A 46 4.94 11.40 -20.99
N GLU A 47 5.04 10.08 -21.20
CA GLU A 47 4.18 9.30 -22.09
C GLU A 47 3.26 8.37 -21.30
N VAL A 48 2.02 8.20 -21.79
CA VAL A 48 1.09 7.21 -21.23
C VAL A 48 1.58 5.83 -21.64
N ILE A 49 1.87 4.97 -20.66
CA ILE A 49 2.27 3.59 -20.93
C ILE A 49 1.06 2.67 -21.03
N ASP A 50 1.21 1.61 -21.83
CA ASP A 50 0.22 0.54 -21.90
C ASP A 50 0.25 -0.28 -20.61
N THR A 51 -0.87 -0.25 -19.88
CA THR A 51 -1.05 -0.95 -18.60
C THR A 51 -1.98 -2.17 -18.73
N GLU A 52 -2.45 -2.46 -19.95
CA GLU A 52 -3.41 -3.54 -20.22
C GLU A 52 -2.75 -4.75 -20.87
N SER A 53 -1.83 -4.52 -21.82
CA SER A 53 -1.14 -5.60 -22.53
C SER A 53 -0.26 -6.42 -21.60
N THR A 54 -0.16 -7.71 -21.91
CA THR A 54 0.64 -8.70 -21.17
C THR A 54 0.90 -9.92 -22.06
N LEU A 55 1.99 -10.63 -21.78
CA LEU A 55 2.28 -11.93 -22.37
C LEU A 55 1.66 -13.10 -21.58
N TYR A 56 1.20 -12.84 -20.36
CA TYR A 56 0.66 -13.83 -19.44
C TYR A 56 -0.87 -13.87 -19.49
N PRO A 57 -1.49 -14.99 -19.07
CA PRO A 57 -2.93 -15.01 -18.88
C PRO A 57 -3.33 -13.93 -17.87
N THR A 58 -4.42 -13.22 -18.15
CA THR A 58 -4.89 -12.12 -17.30
C THR A 58 -6.41 -12.10 -17.16
N ILE A 59 -6.88 -11.40 -16.12
CA ILE A 59 -8.30 -11.25 -15.88
C ILE A 59 -8.91 -10.27 -16.88
N SER A 60 -10.12 -10.60 -17.35
CA SER A 60 -10.99 -9.64 -18.03
C SER A 60 -11.86 -8.93 -17.00
N TYR A 61 -12.07 -7.63 -17.21
CA TYR A 61 -12.91 -6.81 -16.34
C TYR A 61 -13.68 -5.77 -17.17
N GLU A 62 -14.80 -5.31 -16.62
CA GLU A 62 -15.57 -4.19 -17.17
C GLU A 62 -15.75 -3.10 -16.11
N LEU A 63 -15.92 -1.86 -16.56
CA LEU A 63 -16.29 -0.74 -15.71
C LEU A 63 -17.80 -0.58 -15.68
N ILE A 64 -18.37 -0.60 -14.48
CA ILE A 64 -19.80 -0.38 -14.22
C ILE A 64 -20.03 0.94 -13.47
N ASP A 65 -21.27 1.43 -13.48
CA ASP A 65 -21.64 2.62 -12.73
C ASP A 65 -21.62 2.34 -11.22
N ALA A 66 -20.74 3.04 -10.50
CA ALA A 66 -20.68 3.04 -9.04
C ALA A 66 -20.08 4.36 -8.51
N ASN A 67 -20.32 4.64 -7.23
CA ASN A 67 -19.86 5.88 -6.60
C ASN A 67 -18.34 5.90 -6.41
N LEU A 68 -17.78 4.82 -5.84
CA LEU A 68 -16.34 4.71 -5.58
C LEU A 68 -15.62 4.07 -6.77
N PRO A 69 -14.38 4.49 -7.10
CA PRO A 69 -13.59 3.90 -8.19
C PRO A 69 -13.49 2.37 -8.11
N ALA A 70 -13.20 1.81 -6.93
CA ALA A 70 -13.05 0.37 -6.74
C ALA A 70 -14.33 -0.43 -7.02
N ASP A 71 -15.50 0.14 -6.67
CA ASP A 71 -16.81 -0.49 -6.89
C ASP A 71 -17.16 -0.57 -8.39
N ARG A 72 -16.52 0.26 -9.23
CA ARG A 72 -16.75 0.25 -10.68
C ARG A 72 -16.10 -0.93 -11.37
N VAL A 73 -15.06 -1.52 -10.80
CA VAL A 73 -14.32 -2.61 -11.44
C VAL A 73 -15.03 -3.92 -11.19
N LYS A 74 -15.63 -4.49 -12.24
CA LYS A 74 -16.32 -5.78 -12.18
C LYS A 74 -15.52 -6.82 -12.95
N ILE A 75 -15.09 -7.85 -12.22
CA ILE A 75 -14.34 -8.99 -12.76
C ILE A 75 -15.28 -9.90 -13.58
N ASP A 76 -14.82 -10.34 -14.74
CA ASP A 76 -15.43 -11.46 -15.45
C ASP A 76 -15.01 -12.77 -14.80
N ALA A 77 -15.91 -13.35 -14.00
CA ALA A 77 -15.69 -14.59 -13.28
C ALA A 77 -15.32 -15.77 -14.19
N SER A 78 -15.65 -15.74 -15.49
CA SER A 78 -15.25 -16.78 -16.44
C SER A 78 -13.77 -16.77 -16.80
N THR A 79 -13.08 -15.67 -16.48
CA THR A 79 -11.62 -15.52 -16.66
C THR A 79 -10.86 -15.64 -15.34
N LEU A 80 -11.55 -15.94 -14.24
CA LEU A 80 -10.97 -15.93 -12.90
C LEU A 80 -9.78 -16.89 -12.76
N PHE A 81 -9.89 -18.07 -13.37
CA PHE A 81 -8.78 -19.00 -13.53
C PHE A 81 -8.51 -19.19 -15.02
N SER A 82 -7.26 -19.53 -15.34
CA SER A 82 -6.86 -19.90 -16.70
C SER A 82 -6.09 -21.22 -16.69
N ASP A 83 -6.42 -22.09 -17.64
CA ASP A 83 -5.64 -23.30 -17.94
C ASP A 83 -4.57 -23.02 -19.00
N ASP A 84 -4.46 -21.79 -19.52
CA ASP A 84 -3.43 -21.39 -20.47
C ASP A 84 -2.14 -21.08 -19.72
N TRP A 85 -1.00 -21.58 -20.19
CA TRP A 85 0.31 -21.39 -19.55
C TRP A 85 1.19 -20.57 -20.48
N ALA A 86 2.00 -19.67 -19.93
CA ALA A 86 3.09 -19.10 -20.71
C ALA A 86 4.20 -20.16 -20.85
N ILE A 87 4.63 -20.41 -22.08
CA ILE A 87 5.72 -21.34 -22.40
C ILE A 87 6.99 -20.50 -22.57
N SER A 88 8.03 -20.83 -21.82
CA SER A 88 9.33 -20.18 -21.93
C SER A 88 10.32 -21.05 -22.71
N ASP A 89 11.00 -20.46 -23.69
CA ASP A 89 12.14 -21.07 -24.37
C ASP A 89 13.42 -20.85 -23.54
N GLY A 90 13.83 -21.85 -22.74
CA GLY A 90 15.01 -21.74 -21.85
C GLY A 90 15.92 -22.97 -21.87
N ASP A 91 17.24 -22.73 -21.89
CA ASP A 91 18.32 -23.72 -22.03
C ASP A 91 18.86 -24.19 -20.65
N HIS A 92 17.98 -24.58 -19.71
CA HIS A 92 18.35 -24.83 -18.30
C HIS A 92 17.91 -26.21 -17.77
N GLU A 93 18.77 -26.83 -16.95
CA GLU A 93 18.54 -28.12 -16.29
C GLU A 93 17.42 -28.05 -15.24
N ALA A 94 16.51 -29.01 -15.32
CA ALA A 94 15.26 -29.14 -14.59
C ALA A 94 15.39 -29.34 -13.05
N ASN A 95 14.53 -28.63 -12.31
CA ASN A 95 13.86 -29.01 -11.06
C ASN A 95 12.79 -27.94 -10.74
N ALA A 96 11.68 -28.31 -10.08
CA ALA A 96 10.69 -27.35 -9.57
C ALA A 96 11.32 -26.47 -8.48
N TYR A 97 11.73 -25.26 -8.87
CA TYR A 97 12.24 -24.24 -7.97
C TYR A 97 11.62 -22.90 -8.33
N TYR A 98 11.46 -22.06 -7.31
CA TYR A 98 11.28 -20.62 -7.41
C TYR A 98 12.28 -20.05 -8.43
N GLN A 99 11.80 -19.50 -9.55
CA GLN A 99 12.65 -18.76 -10.48
C GLN A 99 12.08 -17.37 -10.65
N ASN A 100 12.96 -16.38 -10.51
CA ASN A 100 12.64 -15.01 -10.88
C ASN A 100 12.52 -14.92 -12.39
N LEU A 101 11.34 -14.46 -12.82
CA LEU A 101 11.09 -13.64 -14.00
C LEU A 101 11.70 -14.15 -15.31
N LEU A 102 10.84 -14.75 -16.15
CA LEU A 102 11.10 -14.98 -17.56
C LEU A 102 10.54 -13.79 -18.36
N GLU A 103 11.23 -13.37 -19.42
CA GLU A 103 10.80 -12.42 -20.47
C GLU A 103 9.65 -11.44 -20.13
N LEU A 104 9.82 -10.60 -19.09
CA LEU A 104 8.90 -9.51 -18.80
C LEU A 104 9.06 -8.39 -19.83
N GLU A 105 7.99 -8.01 -20.52
CA GLU A 105 8.05 -6.98 -21.58
C GLU A 105 7.13 -5.79 -21.32
N THR A 106 6.02 -6.00 -20.62
CA THR A 106 4.95 -5.00 -20.45
C THR A 106 4.76 -4.62 -18.98
N TYR A 107 4.11 -3.48 -18.74
CA TYR A 107 3.80 -3.00 -17.40
C TYR A 107 3.08 -4.04 -16.53
N ARG A 108 2.09 -4.71 -17.11
CA ARG A 108 1.28 -5.68 -16.39
C ARG A 108 2.07 -6.96 -16.09
N ASP A 109 3.02 -7.36 -16.93
CA ASP A 109 3.92 -8.50 -16.66
C ASP A 109 4.73 -8.27 -15.38
N TYR A 110 5.32 -7.08 -15.24
CA TYR A 110 6.12 -6.71 -14.06
C TYR A 110 5.32 -6.70 -12.75
N SER A 111 4.00 -6.56 -12.82
CA SER A 111 3.13 -6.52 -11.64
C SER A 111 2.67 -7.90 -11.14
N ILE A 112 3.03 -8.98 -11.83
CA ILE A 112 2.61 -10.35 -11.52
C ILE A 112 3.71 -11.04 -10.73
N TRP A 113 3.37 -11.48 -9.53
CA TRP A 113 4.30 -12.15 -8.62
C TRP A 113 3.56 -13.08 -7.66
N PRO A 114 4.15 -14.13 -7.09
CA PRO A 114 5.28 -14.86 -7.63
C PRO A 114 4.90 -15.56 -8.95
N MET A 115 5.92 -15.79 -9.79
CA MET A 115 5.80 -16.69 -10.93
C MET A 115 6.57 -17.99 -10.61
N TYR A 116 5.91 -19.12 -10.81
CA TYR A 116 6.49 -20.45 -10.58
C TYR A 116 6.75 -21.16 -11.91
N ILE A 117 7.66 -22.12 -11.91
CA ILE A 117 7.92 -22.95 -13.09
C ILE A 117 7.59 -24.40 -12.76
N LEU A 118 6.69 -24.98 -13.55
CA LEU A 118 6.52 -26.43 -13.62
C LEU A 118 7.43 -27.01 -14.70
N THR A 119 8.12 -28.09 -14.35
CA THR A 119 8.89 -28.89 -15.29
C THR A 119 8.27 -30.26 -15.44
N TYR A 120 7.96 -30.64 -16.67
CA TYR A 120 7.42 -31.95 -16.99
C TYR A 120 8.53 -32.96 -17.30
N ASP A 121 8.24 -34.26 -17.14
CA ASP A 121 9.16 -35.36 -17.46
C ASP A 121 9.67 -35.34 -18.93
N SER A 122 8.94 -34.67 -19.83
CA SER A 122 9.34 -34.44 -21.22
C SER A 122 10.49 -33.42 -21.37
N GLY A 123 10.77 -32.63 -20.33
CA GLY A 123 11.62 -31.45 -20.38
C GLY A 123 10.88 -30.16 -20.74
N ASP A 124 9.56 -30.22 -20.95
CA ASP A 124 8.74 -29.03 -21.20
C ASP A 124 8.64 -28.19 -19.91
N LEU A 125 8.61 -26.87 -20.07
CA LEU A 125 8.48 -25.89 -18.99
C LEU A 125 7.18 -25.12 -19.15
N ALA A 126 6.50 -24.88 -18.03
CA ALA A 126 5.32 -24.02 -17.99
C ALA A 126 5.43 -23.01 -16.85
N VAL A 127 5.17 -21.74 -17.17
CA VAL A 127 5.18 -20.65 -16.19
C VAL A 127 3.78 -20.51 -15.60
N LEU A 128 3.73 -20.54 -14.29
CA LEU A 128 2.54 -20.39 -13.46
C LEU A 128 2.52 -19.00 -12.85
N ALA A 129 1.49 -18.22 -13.17
CA ALA A 129 1.11 -17.02 -12.45
C ALA A 129 -0.07 -17.32 -11.50
N PRO A 130 -0.40 -16.43 -10.55
CA PRO A 130 -1.53 -16.62 -9.63
C PRO A 130 -2.87 -16.97 -10.31
N ILE A 131 -3.10 -16.53 -11.54
CA ILE A 131 -4.30 -16.87 -12.34
C ILE A 131 -4.36 -18.35 -12.78
N ASN A 132 -3.22 -19.00 -12.89
CA ASN A 132 -3.10 -20.41 -13.25
C ASN A 132 -3.08 -21.32 -12.02
N MET A 133 -3.02 -20.73 -10.82
CA MET A 133 -3.00 -21.45 -9.55
C MET A 133 -4.40 -21.84 -9.11
N SER A 134 -5.00 -22.75 -9.86
CA SER A 134 -6.30 -23.34 -9.56
C SER A 134 -6.19 -24.60 -8.70
N GLU A 135 -7.33 -25.15 -8.28
CA GLU A 135 -7.42 -26.43 -7.57
C GLU A 135 -6.84 -27.62 -8.35
N ASP A 136 -6.77 -27.54 -9.69
CA ASP A 136 -6.19 -28.60 -10.50
C ASP A 136 -4.68 -28.77 -10.24
N LEU A 137 -4.03 -27.75 -9.69
CA LEU A 137 -2.62 -27.82 -9.27
C LEU A 137 -2.40 -28.43 -7.89
N LEU A 138 -3.45 -28.87 -7.19
CA LEU A 138 -3.32 -29.54 -5.89
C LEU A 138 -2.54 -30.88 -5.97
N GLU A 139 -2.33 -31.42 -7.18
CA GLU A 139 -1.44 -32.57 -7.38
C GLU A 139 0.05 -32.21 -7.29
N PHE A 140 0.40 -30.92 -7.44
CA PHE A 140 1.78 -30.41 -7.43
C PHE A 140 2.06 -29.50 -6.23
N TYR A 141 1.07 -28.73 -5.78
CA TYR A 141 1.17 -27.74 -4.71
C TYR A 141 0.13 -27.97 -3.63
N SER A 142 0.47 -27.64 -2.39
CA SER A 142 -0.48 -27.61 -1.28
C SER A 142 -1.45 -26.43 -1.41
N VAL A 143 -2.61 -26.54 -0.77
CA VAL A 143 -3.58 -25.44 -0.74
C VAL A 143 -3.02 -24.17 -0.11
N ILE A 144 -2.09 -24.33 0.86
CA ILE A 144 -1.40 -23.21 1.49
C ILE A 144 -0.54 -22.47 0.47
N GLU A 145 0.22 -23.18 -0.37
CA GLU A 145 1.04 -22.56 -1.41
C GLU A 145 0.18 -21.82 -2.45
N LEU A 146 -0.99 -22.38 -2.82
CA LEU A 146 -1.91 -21.71 -3.76
C LEU A 146 -2.48 -20.41 -3.18
N LEU A 147 -2.85 -20.40 -1.89
CA LEU A 147 -3.33 -19.20 -1.21
C LEU A 147 -2.20 -18.18 -1.01
N ASP A 148 -1.02 -18.64 -0.63
CA ASP A 148 0.15 -17.80 -0.40
C ASP A 148 0.59 -17.08 -1.67
N ALA A 149 0.51 -17.73 -2.84
CA ALA A 149 0.76 -17.08 -4.11
C ALA A 149 -0.19 -15.89 -4.37
N GLN A 150 -1.48 -16.00 -4.02
CA GLN A 150 -2.40 -14.87 -4.15
C GLN A 150 -2.07 -13.74 -3.15
N ASN A 151 -1.60 -14.11 -1.95
CA ASN A 151 -1.21 -13.20 -0.88
C ASN A 151 0.05 -12.39 -1.21
N GLU A 152 1.04 -13.04 -1.80
CA GLU A 152 2.31 -12.45 -2.22
C GLU A 152 2.13 -11.52 -3.42
N ASP A 153 1.34 -11.93 -4.42
CA ASP A 153 0.99 -11.07 -5.56
C ASP A 153 0.30 -9.77 -5.15
N LEU A 154 -0.61 -9.89 -4.19
CA LEU A 154 -1.37 -8.76 -3.68
C LEU A 154 -0.47 -7.81 -2.88
N TYR A 155 0.49 -8.36 -2.13
CA TYR A 155 1.50 -7.59 -1.43
C TYR A 155 2.42 -6.85 -2.41
N HIS A 156 2.95 -7.55 -3.42
CA HIS A 156 3.77 -6.99 -4.50
C HIS A 156 3.06 -5.82 -5.20
N LYS A 157 1.78 -6.00 -5.56
CA LYS A 157 0.93 -4.92 -6.10
C LYS A 157 0.83 -3.72 -5.17
N LEU A 158 0.58 -3.98 -3.89
CA LEU A 158 0.35 -2.97 -2.87
C LEU A 158 1.60 -2.12 -2.59
N ILE A 159 2.79 -2.73 -2.51
CA ILE A 159 4.04 -2.00 -2.28
C ILE A 159 4.56 -1.32 -3.55
N SER A 160 4.14 -1.80 -4.73
CA SER A 160 4.52 -1.23 -6.03
C SER A 160 6.04 -1.24 -6.27
N ASP A 161 6.71 -2.26 -5.75
CA ASP A 161 8.15 -2.51 -5.88
C ASP A 161 8.57 -2.80 -7.33
N TYR A 162 7.65 -3.17 -8.23
CA TYR A 162 7.92 -3.38 -9.66
C TYR A 162 8.10 -2.12 -10.50
N MET A 163 7.89 -0.91 -9.93
CA MET A 163 8.06 0.34 -10.69
C MET A 163 9.51 0.59 -11.15
N HIS A 164 10.49 -0.02 -10.47
CA HIS A 164 11.92 0.09 -10.80
C HIS A 164 12.27 -0.34 -12.23
N ALA A 165 11.41 -1.14 -12.86
CA ALA A 165 11.60 -1.54 -14.25
C ALA A 165 11.39 -0.40 -15.26
N PHE A 166 10.73 0.69 -14.85
CA PHE A 166 10.30 1.78 -15.72
C PHE A 166 11.10 3.07 -15.54
N SER A 167 11.83 3.21 -14.43
CA SER A 167 12.67 4.38 -14.18
C SER A 167 13.81 4.07 -13.21
N ASP A 168 14.93 4.75 -13.38
CA ASP A 168 16.04 4.83 -12.42
C ASP A 168 16.04 6.14 -11.61
N ASP A 169 15.06 7.03 -11.87
CA ASP A 169 14.86 8.30 -11.18
C ASP A 169 13.89 8.14 -10.00
N LEU A 170 14.36 8.45 -8.78
CA LEU A 170 13.58 8.29 -7.55
C LEU A 170 12.32 9.17 -7.51
N ASP A 171 12.31 10.34 -8.15
CA ASP A 171 11.14 11.21 -8.19
C ASP A 171 10.07 10.63 -9.12
N GLU A 172 10.51 10.05 -10.25
CA GLU A 172 9.62 9.34 -11.14
C GLU A 172 9.06 8.08 -10.48
N ILE A 173 9.89 7.28 -9.80
CA ILE A 173 9.45 6.14 -8.99
C ILE A 173 8.45 6.57 -7.92
N TYR A 174 8.71 7.69 -7.24
CA TYR A 174 7.78 8.27 -6.28
C TYR A 174 6.40 8.48 -6.92
N HIS A 175 6.32 9.14 -8.07
CA HIS A 175 5.06 9.39 -8.75
C HIS A 175 4.39 8.11 -9.29
N LEU A 176 5.16 7.19 -9.86
CA LEU A 176 4.66 5.91 -10.36
C LEU A 176 4.05 5.07 -9.25
N SER A 177 4.69 5.01 -8.08
CA SER A 177 4.24 4.21 -6.94
C SER A 177 2.96 4.74 -6.27
N LYS A 178 2.44 5.90 -6.68
CA LYS A 178 1.11 6.39 -6.29
C LYS A 178 0.00 5.73 -7.09
N GLY A 179 0.25 5.53 -8.38
CA GLY A 179 -0.75 5.15 -9.35
C GLY A 179 -1.02 3.65 -9.33
N PHE A 180 -2.29 3.29 -9.26
CA PHE A 180 -2.75 1.93 -9.53
C PHE A 180 -3.54 2.00 -10.82
N PRO A 181 -3.02 1.50 -11.96
CA PRO A 181 -3.86 1.35 -13.13
C PRO A 181 -5.03 0.41 -12.79
N THR A 182 -6.15 0.62 -13.48
CA THR A 182 -7.36 -0.16 -13.26
C THR A 182 -7.14 -1.66 -13.48
N SER A 183 -6.28 -2.04 -14.42
CA SER A 183 -5.87 -3.43 -14.65
C SER A 183 -5.23 -4.09 -13.43
N ILE A 184 -4.32 -3.39 -12.75
CA ILE A 184 -3.64 -3.89 -11.54
C ILE A 184 -4.61 -4.03 -10.38
N PHE A 185 -5.52 -3.07 -10.21
CA PHE A 185 -6.57 -3.19 -9.22
C PHE A 185 -7.51 -4.36 -9.54
N ALA A 186 -7.86 -4.56 -10.81
CA ALA A 186 -8.66 -5.70 -11.24
C ALA A 186 -7.97 -7.03 -10.95
N ASP A 187 -6.66 -7.13 -11.19
CA ASP A 187 -5.87 -8.31 -10.85
C ASP A 187 -5.87 -8.54 -9.32
N GLY A 188 -5.60 -7.52 -8.51
CA GLY A 188 -5.67 -7.63 -7.04
C GLY A 188 -7.06 -8.04 -6.51
N LYS A 189 -8.14 -7.59 -7.16
CA LYS A 189 -9.51 -8.03 -6.86
C LYS A 189 -9.75 -9.48 -7.26
N ALA A 190 -9.18 -9.92 -8.39
CA ALA A 190 -9.23 -11.30 -8.83
C ALA A 190 -8.47 -12.23 -7.86
N ASN A 191 -7.35 -11.78 -7.29
CA ASN A 191 -6.60 -12.55 -6.29
C ASN A 191 -7.42 -12.89 -5.06
N LEU A 192 -8.17 -11.92 -4.51
CA LEU A 192 -9.10 -12.20 -3.40
C LEU A 192 -10.17 -13.22 -3.83
N GLN A 193 -10.78 -13.07 -5.01
CA GLN A 193 -11.81 -13.98 -5.49
C GLN A 193 -11.29 -15.40 -5.76
N ARG A 194 -10.05 -15.54 -6.27
CA ARG A 194 -9.38 -16.84 -6.41
C ARG A 194 -9.13 -17.47 -5.05
N ALA A 195 -8.59 -16.70 -4.10
CA ALA A 195 -8.33 -17.17 -2.75
C ALA A 195 -9.62 -17.64 -2.06
N GLU A 196 -10.72 -16.89 -2.18
CA GLU A 196 -12.05 -17.29 -1.70
C GLU A 196 -12.54 -18.59 -2.34
N ALA A 197 -12.33 -18.77 -3.65
CA ALA A 197 -12.70 -19.99 -4.37
C ALA A 197 -11.91 -21.20 -3.87
N ILE A 198 -10.58 -21.08 -3.77
CA ILE A 198 -9.67 -22.11 -3.25
C ILE A 198 -10.04 -22.48 -1.81
N PHE A 199 -10.23 -21.47 -0.95
CA PHE A 199 -10.54 -21.67 0.47
C PHE A 199 -11.89 -22.37 0.69
N THR A 200 -12.89 -22.09 -0.16
CA THR A 200 -14.23 -22.70 -0.05
C THR A 200 -14.20 -24.23 -0.17
N ASN A 201 -13.16 -24.78 -0.80
CA ASN A 201 -13.01 -26.23 -0.99
C ASN A 201 -12.18 -26.92 0.11
N ILE A 202 -11.77 -26.18 1.14
CA ILE A 202 -11.05 -26.72 2.31
C ILE A 202 -12.05 -27.09 3.42
N PRO A 203 -12.18 -28.37 3.79
CA PRO A 203 -13.00 -28.78 4.93
C PRO A 203 -12.49 -28.20 6.26
N GLU A 204 -13.40 -27.88 7.19
CA GLU A 204 -13.04 -27.39 8.54
C GLU A 204 -12.21 -28.39 9.36
N ASP A 205 -12.25 -29.68 9.01
CA ASP A 205 -11.47 -30.74 9.64
C ASP A 205 -10.13 -31.04 8.95
N ASP A 206 -9.78 -30.29 7.89
CA ASP A 206 -8.47 -30.35 7.24
C ASP A 206 -7.37 -29.83 8.18
N GLU A 207 -6.21 -30.48 8.16
CA GLU A 207 -5.08 -30.10 9.02
C GLU A 207 -4.53 -28.70 8.71
N ASN A 208 -4.77 -28.20 7.49
CA ASN A 208 -4.33 -26.89 7.04
C ASN A 208 -5.39 -25.78 7.23
N TYR A 209 -6.60 -26.11 7.69
CA TYR A 209 -7.72 -25.16 7.72
C TYR A 209 -7.42 -23.88 8.50
N GLU A 210 -6.83 -23.98 9.70
CA GLU A 210 -6.49 -22.80 10.53
C GLU A 210 -5.42 -21.92 9.88
N GLN A 211 -4.43 -22.52 9.21
CA GLN A 211 -3.40 -21.79 8.49
C GLN A 211 -4.00 -21.10 7.25
N ALA A 212 -4.87 -21.80 6.52
CA ALA A 212 -5.58 -21.25 5.38
C ALA A 212 -6.50 -20.09 5.79
N LEU A 213 -7.16 -20.20 6.95
CA LEU A 213 -8.00 -19.12 7.50
C LEU A 213 -7.16 -17.88 7.83
N SER A 214 -5.99 -18.06 8.46
CA SER A 214 -5.05 -16.97 8.73
C SER A 214 -4.55 -16.29 7.45
N LEU A 215 -4.26 -17.07 6.39
CA LEU A 215 -3.90 -16.51 5.09
C LEU A 215 -5.06 -15.75 4.44
N MET A 216 -6.28 -16.26 4.51
CA MET A 216 -7.46 -15.56 4.01
C MET A 216 -7.69 -14.22 4.73
N ASP A 217 -7.45 -14.15 6.04
CA ASP A 217 -7.52 -12.90 6.79
C ASP A 217 -6.46 -11.89 6.31
N GLN A 218 -5.23 -12.35 6.01
CA GLN A 218 -4.17 -11.52 5.45
C GLN A 218 -4.49 -11.03 4.03
N ILE A 219 -4.96 -11.91 3.15
CA ILE A 219 -5.36 -11.57 1.78
C ILE A 219 -6.50 -10.55 1.80
N SER A 220 -7.53 -10.79 2.62
CA SER A 220 -8.66 -9.88 2.77
C SER A 220 -8.20 -8.50 3.27
N PHE A 221 -7.27 -8.47 4.22
CA PHE A 221 -6.73 -7.22 4.74
C PHE A 221 -5.90 -6.46 3.69
N LYS A 222 -4.98 -7.13 2.99
CA LYS A 222 -4.19 -6.50 1.92
C LYS A 222 -5.09 -5.97 0.80
N TYR A 223 -6.13 -6.70 0.41
CA TYR A 223 -7.09 -6.23 -0.60
C TYR A 223 -7.86 -5.00 -0.12
N PHE A 224 -8.27 -4.99 1.15
CA PHE A 224 -8.91 -3.81 1.75
C PHE A 224 -8.02 -2.57 1.67
N VAL A 225 -6.71 -2.70 1.96
CA VAL A 225 -5.76 -1.59 1.83
C VAL A 225 -5.57 -1.18 0.38
N LEU A 226 -5.44 -2.12 -0.54
CA LEU A 226 -5.36 -1.85 -1.99
C LEU A 226 -6.60 -1.11 -2.50
N GLU A 227 -7.79 -1.55 -2.12
CA GLU A 227 -9.08 -0.92 -2.45
C GLU A 227 -9.16 0.53 -1.95
N GLY A 228 -8.79 0.75 -0.69
CA GLY A 228 -8.75 2.07 -0.11
C GLY A 228 -7.79 3.02 -0.81
N ARG A 229 -6.56 2.56 -1.07
CA ARG A 229 -5.56 3.35 -1.79
C ARG A 229 -5.95 3.61 -3.24
N TYR A 230 -6.56 2.64 -3.94
CA TYR A 230 -7.10 2.83 -5.29
C TYR A 230 -8.19 3.91 -5.29
N ASN A 231 -9.09 3.89 -4.30
CA ASN A 231 -10.11 4.92 -4.14
C ASN A 231 -9.52 6.30 -3.87
N ASN A 232 -8.44 6.41 -3.10
CA ASN A 232 -7.78 7.69 -2.83
C ASN A 232 -6.99 8.23 -4.03
N ALA A 233 -6.33 7.34 -4.79
CA ALA A 233 -5.57 7.69 -5.97
C ALA A 233 -6.47 8.10 -7.15
N CYS A 234 -7.61 7.42 -7.31
CA CYS A 234 -8.53 7.60 -8.43
C CYS A 234 -9.86 8.25 -8.04
N GLY A 235 -10.00 8.76 -6.81
CA GLY A 235 -11.22 9.37 -6.31
C GLY A 235 -11.12 10.89 -6.24
N ALA A 236 -12.28 11.56 -6.20
CA ALA A 236 -12.34 13.00 -5.95
C ALA A 236 -12.14 13.34 -4.46
N ASP A 237 -12.54 12.44 -3.58
CA ASP A 237 -12.47 12.59 -2.12
C ASP A 237 -11.48 11.58 -1.53
N LEU A 238 -10.81 11.98 -0.44
CA LEU A 238 -9.96 11.08 0.34
C LEU A 238 -10.79 10.29 1.36
N TYR A 239 -10.47 9.02 1.49
CA TYR A 239 -11.05 8.11 2.46
C TYR A 239 -9.93 7.55 3.33
N TYR A 240 -10.05 7.72 4.64
CA TYR A 240 -9.16 7.10 5.62
C TYR A 240 -9.95 6.12 6.47
N ASP A 241 -9.41 4.92 6.66
CA ASP A 241 -9.88 3.99 7.67
C ASP A 241 -9.04 4.18 8.94
N TYR A 242 -9.66 4.82 9.92
CA TYR A 242 -9.11 4.94 11.27
C TYR A 242 -9.62 3.77 12.11
N PHE A 243 -8.71 2.90 12.53
CA PHE A 243 -9.05 1.72 13.31
C PHE A 243 -8.42 1.78 14.71
N VAL A 244 -9.28 1.72 15.74
CA VAL A 244 -8.85 1.58 17.14
C VAL A 244 -9.09 0.13 17.57
N TYR A 245 -8.05 -0.54 18.07
CA TYR A 245 -8.19 -1.92 18.53
C TYR A 245 -9.09 -2.01 19.79
N ASP A 246 -9.98 -3.01 19.81
CA ASP A 246 -10.94 -3.24 20.91
C ASP A 246 -10.28 -3.48 22.29
N ASN A 247 -9.01 -3.87 22.29
CA ASN A 247 -8.23 -4.21 23.49
C ASN A 247 -7.48 -3.00 24.09
N VAL A 248 -7.50 -1.83 23.43
CA VAL A 248 -6.97 -0.57 23.99
C VAL A 248 -7.77 -0.21 25.23
N GLU A 249 -7.06 0.08 26.34
CA GLU A 249 -7.69 0.26 27.65
C GLU A 249 -8.52 1.56 27.73
N ASP A 250 -7.98 2.65 27.17
CA ASP A 250 -8.64 3.96 27.14
C ASP A 250 -9.11 4.31 25.72
N GLN A 251 -10.35 3.89 25.42
CA GLN A 251 -11.00 4.12 24.13
C GLN A 251 -11.32 5.60 23.87
N GLU A 252 -11.48 6.41 24.92
CA GLU A 252 -11.74 7.85 24.77
C GLU A 252 -10.46 8.56 24.34
N ARG A 253 -9.35 8.32 25.05
CA ARG A 253 -8.02 8.80 24.67
C ARG A 253 -7.63 8.36 23.26
N ALA A 254 -7.86 7.09 22.90
CA ALA A 254 -7.57 6.60 21.57
C ALA A 254 -8.38 7.29 20.47
N SER A 255 -9.62 7.69 20.77
CA SER A 255 -10.44 8.47 19.83
C SER A 255 -9.91 9.90 19.66
N GLU A 256 -9.47 10.54 20.76
CA GLU A 256 -8.82 11.86 20.70
C GLU A 256 -7.51 11.80 19.91
N LEU A 257 -6.74 10.72 20.07
CA LEU A 257 -5.50 10.49 19.32
C LEU A 257 -5.79 10.35 17.81
N VAL A 258 -6.87 9.67 17.42
CA VAL A 258 -7.30 9.60 16.01
C VAL A 258 -7.60 11.00 15.45
N ASP A 259 -8.35 11.83 16.19
CA ASP A 259 -8.67 13.20 15.75
C ASP A 259 -7.40 14.06 15.62
N PHE A 260 -6.44 13.87 16.53
CA PHE A 260 -5.13 14.52 16.49
C PHE A 260 -4.29 14.09 15.27
N ILE A 261 -4.23 12.79 14.99
CA ILE A 261 -3.51 12.23 13.83
C ILE A 261 -4.14 12.78 12.56
N ASP A 262 -5.47 12.70 12.41
CA ASP A 262 -6.17 13.23 11.22
C ASP A 262 -5.86 14.71 11.02
N ALA A 263 -5.99 15.54 12.06
CA ALA A 263 -5.70 16.96 11.98
C ALA A 263 -4.25 17.27 11.53
N SER A 264 -3.29 16.42 11.88
CA SER A 264 -1.89 16.54 11.46
C SER A 264 -1.72 16.11 10.00
N LEU A 265 -2.33 15.00 9.59
CA LEU A 265 -2.25 14.50 8.22
C LEU A 265 -2.89 15.47 7.21
N GLN A 266 -3.99 16.13 7.59
CA GLN A 266 -4.72 17.09 6.72
C GLN A 266 -3.90 18.33 6.36
N LYS A 267 -2.81 18.64 7.07
CA LYS A 267 -1.92 19.78 6.77
C LYS A 267 -0.95 19.50 5.63
N MET A 268 -0.72 18.24 5.31
CA MET A 268 0.30 17.81 4.36
C MET A 268 -0.16 17.96 2.90
N PRO A 269 0.75 17.83 1.92
CA PRO A 269 0.42 17.91 0.50
C PRO A 269 -0.57 16.79 0.13
N LEU A 270 -1.51 17.12 -0.77
CA LEU A 270 -2.53 16.17 -1.23
C LEU A 270 -1.92 14.89 -1.80
N ASP A 271 -0.76 14.97 -2.47
CA ASP A 271 -0.09 13.79 -3.04
C ASP A 271 0.31 12.76 -1.97
N LEU A 272 0.85 13.22 -0.84
CA LEU A 272 1.20 12.37 0.29
C LEU A 272 -0.05 11.81 0.98
N GLN A 273 -1.06 12.67 1.17
CA GLN A 273 -2.36 12.27 1.72
C GLN A 273 -3.01 11.14 0.91
N GLN A 274 -2.95 11.18 -0.43
CA GLN A 274 -3.53 10.17 -1.32
C GLN A 274 -2.86 8.79 -1.24
N ARG A 275 -1.66 8.69 -0.68
CA ARG A 275 -0.93 7.42 -0.53
C ARG A 275 -1.33 6.64 0.71
N LEU A 276 -1.95 7.32 1.66
CA LEU A 276 -2.40 6.76 2.93
C LEU A 276 -3.83 6.26 2.79
N PHE A 277 -4.19 5.28 3.61
CA PHE A 277 -5.57 4.80 3.71
C PHE A 277 -5.85 4.24 5.10
N ASP A 278 -5.07 3.28 5.56
CA ASP A 278 -5.29 2.54 6.81
C ASP A 278 -4.37 3.07 7.91
N ILE A 279 -4.99 3.59 8.97
CA ILE A 279 -4.33 4.24 10.10
C ILE A 279 -4.86 3.61 11.39
N ARG A 280 -3.97 3.08 12.21
CA ARG A 280 -4.33 2.21 13.33
C ARG A 280 -3.81 2.76 14.65
N VAL A 281 -4.68 2.83 15.65
CA VAL A 281 -4.29 2.99 17.06
C VAL A 281 -4.37 1.62 17.72
N ILE A 282 -3.22 1.14 18.19
CA ILE A 282 -3.06 -0.19 18.79
C ILE A 282 -2.46 -0.06 20.19
N ARG A 283 -2.60 -1.11 20.99
CA ARG A 283 -1.93 -1.13 22.29
C ARG A 283 -0.42 -1.06 22.11
N HIS A 284 0.24 -0.31 22.99
CA HIS A 284 1.68 -0.19 23.01
C HIS A 284 2.40 -1.54 22.99
N ASP A 285 2.02 -2.48 23.85
CA ASP A 285 2.66 -3.79 23.94
C ASP A 285 2.53 -4.63 22.65
N GLU A 286 1.40 -4.52 21.95
CA GLU A 286 1.22 -5.17 20.64
C GLU A 286 2.07 -4.54 19.53
N LEU A 287 2.38 -3.25 19.64
CA LEU A 287 3.30 -2.59 18.72
C LEU A 287 4.74 -3.05 18.98
N THR A 288 5.16 -3.04 20.24
CA THR A 288 6.53 -3.39 20.64
C THR A 288 6.82 -4.88 20.47
N ASP A 289 5.85 -5.78 20.70
CA ASP A 289 6.00 -7.22 20.46
C ASP A 289 6.26 -7.55 18.98
N ARG A 290 5.76 -6.71 18.07
CA ARG A 290 5.99 -6.87 16.62
C ARG A 290 7.38 -6.40 16.17
N THR A 291 8.09 -5.65 17.00
CA THR A 291 9.31 -4.94 16.61
C THR A 291 10.50 -5.18 17.51
N GLU A 292 10.30 -5.86 18.65
CA GLU A 292 11.32 -6.07 19.69
C GLU A 292 11.90 -4.75 20.25
N ASP A 293 11.15 -3.65 20.13
CA ASP A 293 11.56 -2.31 20.56
C ASP A 293 10.53 -1.73 21.54
N GLU A 294 10.90 -1.72 22.82
CA GLU A 294 10.04 -1.29 23.93
C GLU A 294 9.70 0.21 23.93
N ASN A 295 10.37 1.03 23.11
CA ASN A 295 10.12 2.48 23.08
C ASN A 295 9.37 2.95 21.83
N LEU A 296 8.95 2.02 20.96
CA LEU A 296 8.33 2.37 19.69
C LEU A 296 6.92 2.94 19.89
N MET A 297 6.72 4.20 19.47
CA MET A 297 5.43 4.89 19.58
C MET A 297 4.60 4.82 18.29
N ALA A 298 5.24 4.63 17.14
CA ALA A 298 4.58 4.52 15.86
C ALA A 298 5.41 3.69 14.87
N LYS A 299 4.76 3.10 13.87
CA LYS A 299 5.43 2.37 12.78
C LYS A 299 4.69 2.51 11.45
N ALA A 300 5.42 2.83 10.39
CA ALA A 300 4.94 2.72 9.02
C ALA A 300 5.39 1.39 8.43
N TYR A 301 4.51 0.73 7.68
CA TYR A 301 4.82 -0.47 6.92
C TYR A 301 4.88 -0.18 5.43
N SER A 302 5.55 -1.03 4.65
CA SER A 302 5.73 -0.92 3.19
C SER A 302 4.41 -0.85 2.42
N GLU A 303 3.34 -1.48 2.95
CA GLU A 303 1.98 -1.40 2.41
C GLU A 303 1.36 0.00 2.53
N ARG A 304 2.04 0.92 3.23
CA ARG A 304 1.64 2.27 3.59
C ARG A 304 0.55 2.33 4.65
N ILE A 305 0.63 1.40 5.59
CA ILE A 305 -0.20 1.36 6.80
C ILE A 305 0.56 2.06 7.92
N LEU A 306 -0.13 2.94 8.64
CA LEU A 306 0.42 3.62 9.81
C LEU A 306 -0.14 3.01 11.09
N TYR A 307 0.75 2.60 12.00
CA TYR A 307 0.39 2.16 13.34
C TYR A 307 0.88 3.19 14.36
N PHE A 308 0.03 3.51 15.32
CA PHE A 308 0.30 4.41 16.42
C PHE A 308 -0.03 3.70 17.73
N SER A 309 0.82 3.86 18.73
CA SER A 309 0.58 3.37 20.07
C SER A 309 -0.52 4.20 20.76
N ASP A 310 -1.39 3.54 21.50
CA ASP A 310 -2.36 4.17 22.41
C ASP A 310 -1.72 5.00 23.53
N GLN A 311 -0.42 4.83 23.77
CA GLN A 311 0.36 5.60 24.73
C GLN A 311 1.09 6.80 24.11
N MET A 312 1.00 6.99 22.79
CA MET A 312 1.60 8.14 22.11
C MET A 312 1.01 9.44 22.69
N GLU A 313 1.87 10.40 23.04
CA GLU A 313 1.45 11.75 23.40
C GLU A 313 0.96 12.52 22.16
N ASP A 314 0.27 13.65 22.33
CA ASP A 314 -0.15 14.52 21.21
C ASP A 314 1.04 15.30 20.63
N ASP A 315 1.99 14.55 20.07
CA ASP A 315 3.24 15.02 19.49
C ASP A 315 3.20 14.81 17.95
N PRO A 316 3.10 15.90 17.16
CA PRO A 316 2.98 15.79 15.71
C PRO A 316 4.28 15.32 15.06
N THR A 317 5.42 15.37 15.78
CA THR A 317 6.71 14.84 15.32
C THR A 317 6.57 13.39 14.88
N TRP A 318 5.88 12.55 15.67
CA TRP A 318 5.69 11.14 15.33
C TRP A 318 4.81 10.93 14.10
N VAL A 319 3.77 11.75 13.92
CA VAL A 319 2.90 11.66 12.74
C VAL A 319 3.68 12.01 11.48
N TYR A 320 4.45 13.11 11.50
CA TYR A 320 5.25 13.49 10.35
C TYR A 320 6.42 12.54 10.12
N PHE A 321 7.06 12.03 11.17
CA PHE A 321 8.12 11.02 11.06
C PHE A 321 7.62 9.77 10.32
N MET A 322 6.42 9.28 10.65
CA MET A 322 5.77 8.18 9.94
C MET A 322 5.52 8.48 8.47
N VAL A 323 5.13 9.72 8.15
CA VAL A 323 4.94 10.12 6.75
C VAL A 323 6.27 10.25 6.01
N GLY A 324 7.34 10.65 6.70
CA GLY A 324 8.71 10.61 6.18
C GLY A 324 9.12 9.19 5.78
N GLN A 325 8.77 8.19 6.60
CA GLN A 325 8.96 6.77 6.24
C GLN A 325 8.16 6.39 4.98
N ILE A 326 6.89 6.83 4.87
CA ILE A 326 6.08 6.58 3.66
C ILE A 326 6.65 7.25 2.42
N LEU A 327 7.20 8.46 2.56
CA LEU A 327 7.88 9.18 1.48
C LEU A 327 9.09 8.39 0.97
N ASP A 328 9.92 7.87 1.88
CA ASP A 328 11.07 7.05 1.52
C ASP A 328 10.65 5.70 0.91
N LEU A 329 9.74 4.97 1.54
CA LEU A 329 9.22 3.69 1.06
C LEU A 329 8.53 3.82 -0.31
N SER A 330 7.97 4.99 -0.63
CA SER A 330 7.40 5.27 -1.95
C SER A 330 8.46 5.39 -3.06
N THR A 331 9.74 5.39 -2.70
CA THR A 331 10.89 5.41 -3.62
C THR A 331 11.74 4.14 -3.56
N TYR A 332 11.21 3.08 -2.95
CA TYR A 332 11.89 1.79 -2.90
C TYR A 332 12.16 1.27 -4.31
N MET A 333 13.45 1.08 -4.61
CA MET A 333 13.93 0.65 -5.91
C MET A 333 14.96 -0.49 -5.72
N PRO A 334 14.57 -1.76 -5.90
CA PRO A 334 15.50 -2.88 -5.82
C PRO A 334 16.54 -2.79 -6.95
N LYS A 335 17.78 -3.18 -6.65
CA LYS A 335 18.92 -3.17 -7.58
C LYS A 335 19.18 -4.52 -8.23
N ASP A 336 18.58 -5.57 -7.69
CA ASP A 336 18.70 -6.93 -8.18
C ASP A 336 17.36 -7.66 -8.12
N THR A 337 17.27 -8.74 -8.89
CA THR A 337 16.07 -9.58 -8.97
C THR A 337 15.76 -10.35 -7.69
N PHE A 338 16.72 -10.44 -6.76
CA PHE A 338 16.57 -11.13 -5.48
C PHE A 338 16.17 -10.17 -4.34
N TYR A 339 15.99 -8.87 -4.65
CA TYR A 339 15.64 -7.82 -3.69
C TYR A 339 16.64 -7.73 -2.52
N GLU A 340 17.90 -8.15 -2.73
CA GLU A 340 18.93 -8.14 -1.69
C GLU A 340 19.51 -6.74 -1.49
N GLU A 341 19.68 -5.99 -2.58
CA GLU A 341 20.09 -4.60 -2.57
C GLU A 341 18.97 -3.69 -3.09
N TYR A 342 18.82 -2.50 -2.50
CA TYR A 342 17.88 -1.48 -2.97
C TYR A 342 18.43 -0.07 -2.77
N THR A 343 17.73 0.92 -3.34
CA THR A 343 17.91 2.34 -3.04
C THR A 343 16.55 3.00 -2.82
N SER A 344 16.57 4.17 -2.20
CA SER A 344 15.46 5.06 -1.89
C SER A 344 16.05 6.44 -1.57
N TYR A 345 15.24 7.46 -1.28
CA TYR A 345 15.77 8.77 -0.93
C TYR A 345 16.79 8.74 0.20
N SER A 346 16.51 8.00 1.26
CA SER A 346 17.37 7.84 2.43
C SER A 346 18.65 7.05 2.14
N LEU A 347 18.73 6.36 1.01
CA LEU A 347 19.93 5.64 0.56
C LEU A 347 20.61 6.29 -0.67
N ALA A 348 20.07 7.40 -1.17
CA ALA A 348 20.66 8.13 -2.28
C ALA A 348 21.93 8.89 -1.86
N ASP A 349 22.92 8.99 -2.76
CA ASP A 349 24.22 9.60 -2.48
C ASP A 349 24.12 11.03 -1.89
N GLU A 350 23.15 11.81 -2.37
CA GLU A 350 22.88 13.16 -1.87
C GLU A 350 22.47 13.14 -0.40
N TRP A 351 21.46 12.35 -0.04
CA TRP A 351 21.03 12.23 1.34
C TRP A 351 22.11 11.61 2.22
N GLN A 352 22.81 10.58 1.75
CA GLN A 352 23.91 9.97 2.50
C GLN A 352 24.99 10.98 2.87
N THR A 353 25.25 11.97 2.01
CA THR A 353 26.19 13.06 2.33
C THR A 353 25.66 13.91 3.48
N ILE A 354 24.39 14.32 3.43
CA ILE A 354 23.73 15.14 4.46
C ILE A 354 23.64 14.38 5.78
N HIS A 355 23.23 13.11 5.75
CA HIS A 355 23.16 12.23 6.90
C HIS A 355 24.51 12.19 7.64
N ASN A 356 25.60 11.92 6.92
CA ASN A 356 26.94 11.85 7.52
C ASN A 356 27.42 13.20 8.09
N ASN A 357 26.99 14.33 7.50
CA ASN A 357 27.40 15.66 7.94
C ASN A 357 26.60 16.16 9.15
N GLU A 358 25.30 15.88 9.19
CA GLU A 358 24.38 16.52 10.13
C GLU A 358 23.75 15.53 11.12
N TRP A 359 23.40 14.31 10.69
CA TRP A 359 22.55 13.38 11.48
C TRP A 359 23.30 12.25 12.18
N LEU A 360 24.44 11.84 11.64
CA LEU A 360 25.27 10.79 12.20
C LEU A 360 25.91 11.24 13.52
N ASP A 361 25.58 10.56 14.61
CA ASP A 361 26.20 10.75 15.92
C ASP A 361 27.25 9.66 16.16
N GLU A 362 28.48 9.90 15.69
CA GLU A 362 29.62 8.99 15.92
C GLU A 362 29.92 8.75 17.40
N ALA A 363 29.44 9.61 18.32
CA ALA A 363 29.67 9.45 19.74
C ALA A 363 28.66 8.50 20.41
N ASN A 364 27.54 8.19 19.73
CA ASN A 364 26.50 7.30 20.21
C ASN A 364 26.08 6.32 19.11
N GLU A 365 26.75 5.16 19.05
CA GLU A 365 26.47 4.12 18.05
C GLU A 365 24.99 3.65 18.05
N ASP A 366 24.32 3.71 19.21
CA ASP A 366 22.92 3.30 19.39
C ASP A 366 21.90 4.41 19.07
N ALA A 367 22.35 5.58 18.57
CA ALA A 367 21.43 6.64 18.17
C ALA A 367 20.56 6.18 16.99
N TRP A 368 19.24 6.30 17.12
CA TRP A 368 18.30 5.94 16.06
C TRP A 368 18.56 6.69 14.74
N THR A 369 19.05 7.92 14.84
CA THR A 369 19.41 8.75 13.69
C THR A 369 20.69 8.29 12.99
N ASN A 370 21.43 7.32 13.51
CA ASN A 370 22.53 6.68 12.78
C ASN A 370 22.03 5.74 11.69
N ASP A 371 20.78 5.27 11.79
CA ASP A 371 20.11 4.64 10.68
C ASP A 371 19.61 5.70 9.70
N SER A 372 20.01 5.59 8.43
CA SER A 372 19.74 6.64 7.45
C SER A 372 18.24 6.81 7.17
N PHE A 373 17.49 5.71 7.15
CA PHE A 373 16.04 5.72 6.97
C PHE A 373 15.34 6.48 8.10
N ASN A 374 15.74 6.24 9.35
CA ASN A 374 15.25 6.99 10.50
C ASN A 374 15.68 8.46 10.47
N SER A 375 16.92 8.78 10.12
CA SER A 375 17.37 10.17 10.03
C SER A 375 16.59 10.96 8.97
N PHE A 376 16.33 10.36 7.80
CA PHE A 376 15.52 10.95 6.74
C PHE A 376 14.10 11.25 7.24
N SER A 377 13.53 10.32 7.99
CA SER A 377 12.18 10.44 8.54
C SER A 377 12.09 11.52 9.61
N PHE A 378 13.09 11.63 10.50
CA PHE A 378 13.15 12.72 11.49
C PHE A 378 13.42 14.07 10.83
N ALA A 379 14.23 14.10 9.78
CA ALA A 379 14.48 15.29 9.01
C ALA A 379 13.21 15.81 8.32
N TYR A 380 12.43 14.93 7.69
CA TYR A 380 11.11 15.28 7.16
C TYR A 380 10.19 15.79 8.28
N ALA A 381 10.18 15.14 9.45
CA ALA A 381 9.35 15.57 10.58
C ALA A 381 9.71 16.99 11.05
N ALA A 382 11.00 17.28 11.21
CA ALA A 382 11.49 18.61 11.59
C ALA A 382 11.11 19.69 10.56
N TYR A 383 11.27 19.38 9.27
CA TYR A 383 10.87 20.26 8.18
C TYR A 383 9.35 20.50 8.15
N ALA A 384 8.56 19.44 8.28
CA ALA A 384 7.10 19.50 8.30
C ALA A 384 6.55 20.29 9.50
N LEU A 385 7.12 20.10 10.71
CA LEU A 385 6.76 20.88 11.90
C LEU A 385 7.00 22.36 11.69
N GLN A 386 8.16 22.72 11.17
CA GLN A 386 8.49 24.12 10.90
C GLN A 386 7.51 24.70 9.86
N LYS A 387 7.21 23.95 8.80
CA LYS A 387 6.37 24.40 7.69
C LYS A 387 4.89 24.52 8.04
N TYR A 388 4.34 23.56 8.79
CA TYR A 388 2.90 23.45 9.03
C TYR A 388 2.46 23.94 10.40
N ASP A 389 3.35 23.91 11.38
CA ASP A 389 3.03 24.17 12.79
C ASP A 389 3.82 25.33 13.41
N ASP A 390 4.79 25.91 12.69
CA ASP A 390 5.71 26.95 13.22
C ASP A 390 6.38 26.48 14.53
N ALA A 391 6.77 25.19 14.56
CA ALA A 391 7.32 24.49 15.72
C ALA A 391 8.63 23.77 15.37
N GLN A 392 9.31 23.22 16.38
CA GLN A 392 10.49 22.36 16.24
C GLN A 392 10.33 21.07 17.06
N PRO A 393 11.01 19.97 16.71
CA PRO A 393 11.01 18.73 17.51
C PRO A 393 11.35 18.93 19.00
N SER A 394 12.25 19.87 19.33
CA SER A 394 12.60 20.19 20.72
C SER A 394 11.44 20.74 21.55
N ASP A 395 10.42 21.35 20.93
CA ASP A 395 9.20 21.78 21.61
C ASP A 395 8.40 20.57 22.18
N PHE A 396 8.69 19.37 21.67
CA PHE A 396 8.07 18.09 22.05
C PHE A 396 9.05 17.13 22.73
N GLY A 397 10.25 17.60 23.12
CA GLY A 397 11.23 16.80 23.88
C GLY A 397 12.22 16.02 23.01
N HIS A 398 12.41 16.40 21.75
CA HIS A 398 13.39 15.79 20.83
C HIS A 398 14.55 16.76 20.54
N GLU A 399 15.35 17.13 21.56
CA GLU A 399 16.24 18.30 21.51
C GLU A 399 17.34 18.26 20.44
N ASN A 400 17.73 17.07 19.95
CA ASN A 400 18.79 16.92 18.95
C ASN A 400 18.26 16.77 17.52
N MET A 401 16.95 16.95 17.30
CA MET A 401 16.29 16.71 16.02
C MET A 401 15.85 18.00 15.31
N ASP A 402 16.14 19.17 15.89
CA ASP A 402 15.78 20.47 15.33
C ASP A 402 16.45 20.76 13.99
N LEU A 403 15.74 21.48 13.11
CA LEU A 403 16.24 21.85 11.78
C LEU A 403 17.22 23.03 11.84
N THR A 404 17.19 23.82 12.91
CA THR A 404 17.96 25.08 13.05
C THR A 404 19.48 24.88 12.91
N GLU A 405 20.01 23.71 13.27
CA GLU A 405 21.43 23.36 13.14
C GLU A 405 21.73 22.50 11.91
N ARG A 406 20.76 22.36 10.99
CA ARG A 406 20.78 21.40 9.87
C ARG A 406 20.47 22.06 8.51
N PRO A 407 21.29 23.04 8.08
CA PRO A 407 21.02 23.80 6.86
C PRO A 407 21.07 22.98 5.56
N GLU A 408 21.87 21.91 5.49
CA GLU A 408 21.87 21.02 4.32
C GLU A 408 20.57 20.23 4.25
N THR A 409 20.06 19.78 5.39
CA THR A 409 18.74 19.15 5.50
C THR A 409 17.60 20.09 5.08
N GLU A 410 17.59 21.33 5.58
CA GLU A 410 16.57 22.33 5.21
C GLU A 410 16.57 22.58 3.68
N ALA A 411 17.76 22.79 3.11
CA ALA A 411 17.91 22.99 1.67
C ALA A 411 17.46 21.78 0.84
N TYR A 412 17.75 20.56 1.31
CA TYR A 412 17.32 19.33 0.64
C TYR A 412 15.81 19.20 0.60
N PHE A 413 15.11 19.43 1.72
CA PHE A 413 13.65 19.32 1.74
C PHE A 413 12.96 20.48 1.02
N ASP A 414 13.53 21.69 1.03
CA ASP A 414 13.06 22.78 0.16
C ASP A 414 13.13 22.39 -1.32
N ASP A 415 14.24 21.81 -1.77
CA ASP A 415 14.39 21.33 -3.14
C ASP A 415 13.45 20.15 -3.44
N LEU A 416 13.38 19.15 -2.56
CA LEU A 416 12.51 17.98 -2.71
C LEU A 416 11.04 18.38 -2.82
N PHE A 417 10.57 19.29 -1.97
CA PHE A 417 9.20 19.80 -2.04
C PHE A 417 8.91 20.52 -3.36
N ASN A 418 9.90 21.25 -3.90
CA ASN A 418 9.77 21.87 -5.21
C ASN A 418 9.72 20.83 -6.34
N ARG A 419 10.62 19.82 -6.31
CA ARG A 419 10.66 18.74 -7.31
C ARG A 419 9.35 17.94 -7.33
N LEU A 420 8.83 17.59 -6.15
CA LEU A 420 7.57 16.86 -6.00
C LEU A 420 6.32 17.75 -6.10
N SER A 421 6.49 19.06 -6.31
CA SER A 421 5.39 20.02 -6.43
C SER A 421 4.45 20.07 -5.22
N PHE A 422 4.99 19.94 -4.00
CA PHE A 422 4.28 20.02 -2.72
C PHE A 422 3.99 21.46 -2.26
N ASN A 423 3.75 22.36 -3.21
CA ASN A 423 3.62 23.81 -2.96
C ASN A 423 2.33 24.22 -2.27
#